data_AF-A0A366HYU1-F1
#
_entry.id   AF-A0A366HYU1-F1
#
_cell.length_a   1.000
_cell.length_b   1.000
_cell.length_c   1.000
_cell.angle_alpha   90.00
_cell.angle_beta   90.00
_cell.angle_gamma   90.00
#
_symmetry.space_group_name_H-M   'P 1'
#
loop_
_entity.id
_entity.type
_entity.pdbx_description
1 polymer ?
#
loop_
_entity_poly.entity_id
_entity_poly.type
_entity_poly.pdbx_seq_one_letter_code
_entity_poly.pdbx_strand_id
1 'polypeptide(L)'
;MQEILKNPKTVKDMAEQIKYLCDGYWSRKITEKEARELIHYWENHEGDKLFKATEFNPTIKKIIGKRRVKLIEKWLQGCQIKIL
;
A
#
# COMPACT_ATOMS: atom_id res chain seq x y z
N MET A 1 -13.61 11.25 -5.22
CA MET A 1 -12.46 10.37 -4.91
C MET A 1 -13.02 9.30 -4.00
N GLN A 2 -12.86 8.01 -4.31
CA GLN A 2 -13.40 6.97 -3.41
C GLN A 2 -12.62 7.00 -2.09
N GLU A 3 -13.34 6.89 -0.98
CA GLU A 3 -12.76 6.86 0.36
C GLU A 3 -11.93 5.58 0.54
N ILE A 4 -10.70 5.71 1.02
CA ILE A 4 -9.85 4.54 1.23
C ILE A 4 -10.22 3.88 2.56
N LEU A 5 -10.68 2.63 2.48
CA LEU A 5 -11.09 1.88 3.65
C LEU A 5 -9.89 1.33 4.42
N LYS A 6 -9.89 1.53 5.74
CA LYS A 6 -8.85 0.99 6.64
C LYS A 6 -8.97 -0.53 6.82
N ASN A 7 -10.16 -1.10 6.66
CA ASN A 7 -10.47 -2.52 6.87
C ASN A 7 -11.02 -3.16 5.58
N PRO A 8 -10.17 -3.44 4.57
CA PRO A 8 -10.61 -4.06 3.34
C PRO A 8 -11.25 -5.43 3.61
N LYS A 9 -12.36 -5.72 2.94
CA LYS A 9 -13.14 -6.94 3.21
C LYS A 9 -12.44 -8.21 2.72
N THR A 10 -11.68 -8.09 1.64
CA THR A 10 -11.00 -9.21 0.98
C THR A 10 -9.62 -8.79 0.47
N VAL A 11 -8.78 -9.77 0.11
CA VAL A 11 -7.49 -9.51 -0.56
C VAL A 11 -7.66 -8.71 -1.85
N LYS A 12 -8.75 -8.95 -2.60
CA LYS A 12 -9.04 -8.21 -3.83
C LYS A 12 -9.39 -6.76 -3.53
N ASP A 13 -10.24 -6.54 -2.52
CA ASP A 13 -10.61 -5.20 -2.05
C ASP A 13 -9.38 -4.44 -1.56
N MET A 14 -8.48 -5.09 -0.79
CA MET A 14 -7.20 -4.52 -0.41
C MET A 14 -6.35 -4.09 -1.61
N ALA A 15 -6.28 -4.90 -2.67
CA ALA A 15 -5.58 -4.52 -3.89
C ALA A 15 -6.20 -3.28 -4.57
N GLU A 16 -7.52 -3.13 -4.53
CA GLU A 16 -8.22 -1.94 -5.03
C GLU A 16 -7.93 -0.71 -4.16
N GLN A 17 -7.96 -0.84 -2.84
CA GLN A 17 -7.56 0.24 -1.91
C GLN A 17 -6.11 0.70 -2.15
N ILE A 18 -5.19 -0.24 -2.38
CA ILE A 18 -3.79 0.07 -2.71
C ILE A 18 -3.70 0.85 -4.03
N LYS A 19 -4.49 0.51 -5.05
CA LYS A 19 -4.52 1.28 -6.30
C LYS A 19 -4.96 2.72 -6.04
N TYR A 20 -6.04 2.91 -5.28
CA TYR A 20 -6.53 4.24 -4.94
C TYR A 20 -5.52 5.05 -4.14
N LEU A 21 -4.82 4.41 -3.20
CA LEU A 21 -3.74 5.05 -2.46
C LEU A 21 -2.61 5.53 -3.38
N CYS A 22 -2.10 4.64 -4.24
CA CYS A 22 -1.03 4.99 -5.19
C CYS A 22 -1.45 6.09 -6.17
N ASP A 23 -2.68 6.01 -6.70
CA ASP A 23 -3.20 6.99 -7.65
C ASP A 23 -3.46 8.34 -6.97
N GLY A 24 -3.93 8.32 -5.72
CA GLY A 24 -4.06 9.50 -4.87
C GLY A 24 -2.71 10.16 -4.59
N TYR A 25 -1.68 9.37 -4.29
CA TYR A 25 -0.32 9.87 -4.12
C TYR A 25 0.24 10.50 -5.40
N TRP A 26 0.14 9.81 -6.54
CA TRP A 26 0.63 10.35 -7.82
C TRP A 26 -0.13 11.60 -8.28
N SER A 27 -1.41 11.69 -7.97
CA SER A 27 -2.22 12.89 -8.24
C SER A 27 -2.06 13.99 -7.19
N ARG A 28 -1.13 13.85 -6.23
CA ARG A 28 -0.83 14.81 -5.15
C ARG A 28 -2.02 15.11 -4.23
N LYS A 29 -2.97 14.19 -4.14
CA LYS A 29 -4.14 14.27 -3.25
C LYS A 29 -3.90 13.59 -1.91
N ILE A 30 -2.91 12.70 -1.87
CA ILE A 30 -2.45 12.01 -0.67
C ILE A 30 -0.95 12.31 -0.54
N THR A 31 -0.55 12.80 0.62
CA THR A 31 0.85 13.06 0.94
C THR A 31 1.60 11.75 1.17
N GLU A 32 2.93 11.79 1.07
CA GLU A 32 3.73 10.60 1.37
C GLU A 32 3.54 10.13 2.82
N LYS A 33 3.37 11.06 3.75
CA LYS A 33 3.13 10.76 5.17
C LYS A 33 1.84 9.95 5.35
N GLU A 34 0.73 10.43 4.79
CA GLU A 34 -0.56 9.75 4.86
C GLU A 34 -0.50 8.36 4.21
N ALA A 35 0.20 8.24 3.07
CA ALA A 35 0.37 6.96 2.39
C ALA A 35 1.15 5.96 3.26
N ARG A 36 2.26 6.38 3.88
CA ARG A 36 3.05 5.54 4.78
C ARG A 36 2.25 5.12 6.01
N GLU A 37 1.56 6.05 6.65
CA GLU A 37 0.73 5.77 7.82
C GLU A 37 -0.33 4.70 7.50
N LEU A 38 -0.97 4.81 6.34
CA LEU A 38 -1.99 3.84 5.94
C LEU A 38 -1.40 2.47 5.59
N ILE A 39 -0.26 2.43 4.89
CA ILE A 39 0.42 1.17 4.58
C ILE A 39 0.87 0.45 5.85
N HIS A 40 1.46 1.17 6.80
CA HIS A 40 1.84 0.58 8.08
C HIS A 40 0.63 0.18 8.93
N TYR A 41 -0.49 0.91 8.82
CA TYR A 41 -1.72 0.48 9.45
C TYR A 41 -2.17 -0.89 8.91
N TRP A 42 -2.20 -1.05 7.58
CA TRP A 42 -2.55 -2.32 6.95
C TRP A 42 -1.55 -3.44 7.23
N GLU A 43 -0.26 -3.16 7.27
CA GLU A 43 0.75 -4.15 7.69
C GLU A 43 0.46 -4.70 9.09
N ASN A 44 0.13 -3.82 10.04
CA ASN A 44 -0.07 -4.20 11.44
C ASN A 44 -1.43 -4.85 11.73
N HIS A 45 -2.49 -4.47 11.00
CA HIS A 45 -3.87 -4.87 11.32
C HIS A 45 -4.54 -5.76 10.26
N GLU A 46 -4.06 -5.71 9.02
CA GLU A 46 -4.62 -6.40 7.84
C GLU A 46 -3.52 -7.18 7.09
N GLY A 47 -2.43 -7.52 7.80
CA GLY A 47 -1.22 -8.08 7.24
C GLY A 47 -1.42 -9.46 6.59
N ASP A 48 -2.42 -10.22 7.05
CA ASP A 48 -2.85 -11.49 6.48
C ASP A 48 -3.39 -11.36 5.04
N LYS A 49 -3.96 -10.19 4.71
CA LYS A 49 -4.41 -9.86 3.36
C LYS A 49 -3.28 -9.28 2.52
N LEU A 50 -2.46 -8.42 3.11
CA LEU A 50 -1.37 -7.72 2.44
C LEU A 50 -0.24 -8.68 2.03
N PHE A 51 0.09 -9.63 2.90
CA PHE A 51 1.19 -10.55 2.76
C PHE A 51 0.74 -12.01 2.67
N LYS A 52 1.62 -12.85 2.12
CA LYS A 52 1.55 -14.30 2.17
C LYS A 52 2.96 -14.79 2.49
N ALA A 53 3.13 -15.36 3.69
CA ALA A 53 4.44 -15.64 4.26
C ALA A 53 5.30 -14.36 4.34
N THR A 54 6.47 -14.34 3.69
CA THR A 54 7.43 -13.23 3.72
C THR A 54 7.30 -12.26 2.54
N GLU A 55 6.29 -12.44 1.67
CA GLU A 55 6.10 -11.63 0.46
C GLU A 55 4.70 -11.05 0.37
N PHE A 56 4.48 -10.05 -0.50
CA PHE A 56 3.12 -9.62 -0.83
C PHE A 56 2.28 -10.77 -1.37
N ASN A 57 1.00 -10.74 -1.02
CA ASN A 57 0.02 -11.68 -1.54
C ASN A 57 0.06 -11.70 -3.09
N PRO A 58 0.16 -12.87 -3.75
CA PRO A 58 0.23 -12.97 -5.20
C PRO A 58 -0.93 -12.28 -5.92
N THR A 59 -2.12 -12.29 -5.31
CA THR A 59 -3.32 -11.63 -5.84
C THR A 59 -3.12 -10.11 -5.89
N ILE A 60 -2.55 -9.54 -4.83
CA ILE A 60 -2.21 -8.11 -4.76
C ILE A 60 -1.19 -7.78 -5.85
N LYS A 61 -0.07 -8.53 -5.93
CA LYS A 61 0.97 -8.32 -6.96
C LYS A 61 0.38 -8.31 -8.37
N LYS A 62 -0.52 -9.25 -8.66
CA LYS A 62 -1.22 -9.38 -9.95
C LYS A 62 -2.11 -8.18 -10.27
N ILE A 63 -2.88 -7.69 -9.29
CA ILE A 63 -3.87 -6.62 -9.50
C ILE A 63 -3.22 -5.23 -9.58
N ILE A 64 -2.28 -4.92 -8.68
CA ILE A 64 -1.72 -3.56 -8.56
C ILE A 64 -0.56 -3.32 -9.54
N GLY A 65 0.08 -4.41 -9.97
CA GLY A 65 1.20 -4.42 -10.91
C GLY A 65 2.54 -4.00 -10.29
N LYS A 66 3.63 -4.33 -11.00
CA LYS A 66 5.02 -4.19 -10.52
C LYS A 66 5.39 -2.78 -10.03
N ARG A 67 4.88 -1.73 -10.71
CA ARG A 67 5.20 -0.34 -10.37
C ARG A 67 4.64 0.06 -9.00
N ARG A 68 3.41 -0.35 -8.68
CA ARG A 68 2.79 -0.06 -7.38
C ARG A 68 3.41 -0.89 -6.27
N VAL A 69 3.71 -2.17 -6.53
CA VAL A 69 4.45 -3.02 -5.58
C VAL A 69 5.74 -2.33 -5.12
N LYS A 70 6.58 -1.86 -6.05
CA LYS A 70 7.83 -1.15 -5.72
C LYS A 70 7.62 0.14 -4.91
N LEU A 71 6.49 0.82 -5.10
CA LEU A 71 6.18 2.03 -4.34
C LEU A 71 5.80 1.68 -2.89
N ILE A 72 4.98 0.63 -2.71
CA ILE A 72 4.58 0.13 -1.39
C ILE A 72 5.81 -0.39 -0.63
N GLU A 73 6.71 -1.11 -1.30
CA GLU A 73 7.99 -1.56 -0.72
C GLU A 73 8.79 -0.40 -0.14
N LYS A 74 8.88 0.74 -0.84
CA LYS A 74 9.56 1.95 -0.34
C LYS A 74 8.86 2.58 0.87
N TRP A 75 7.53 2.48 0.92
CA TRP A 75 6.77 2.97 2.07
C TRP A 75 6.98 2.09 3.28
N LEU A 76 7.01 0.76 3.12
CA LEU A 76 7.28 -0.22 4.18
C LEU A 76 8.73 -0.21 4.70
N GLN A 77 9.72 -0.09 3.82
CA GLN A 77 11.14 -0.14 4.20
C GLN A 77 11.61 1.05 5.07
N GLY A 78 10.76 2.09 5.23
CA GLY A 78 11.16 3.37 5.80
C GLY A 78 12.12 4.12 4.86
N CYS A 79 11.84 5.38 4.55
CA CYS A 79 12.84 6.20 3.87
C CYS A 79 13.95 6.53 4.87
N GLN A 80 15.10 5.86 4.77
CA GLN A 80 16.32 6.40 5.37
C GLN A 80 16.70 7.62 4.54
N ILE A 81 16.37 8.82 5.02
CA ILE A 81 16.86 10.06 4.45
C ILE A 81 18.39 10.02 4.62
N LYS A 82 19.13 9.75 3.55
CA LYS A 82 20.55 10.08 3.52
C LYS A 82 20.63 11.60 3.42
N ILE A 83 20.90 12.24 4.54
CA ILE A 83 21.36 13.62 4.56
C ILE A 83 22.72 13.60 3.86
N LEU A 84 22.82 14.29 2.73
CA LEU A 84 24.07 14.54 2.01
C LEU A 84 24.97 15.48 2.82
#